data_AF-A0A1G0M3S7-F1
#
_entry.id   AF-A0A1G0M3S7-F1
#
_cell.length_a   1.000
_cell.length_b   1.000
_cell.length_c   1.000
_cell.angle_alpha   90.00
_cell.angle_beta   90.00
_cell.angle_gamma   90.00
#
_symmetry.space_group_name_H-M   'P 1'
#
loop_
_entity.id
_entity.type
_entity.pdbx_description
1 polymer ?
#
loop_
_entity_poly.entity_id
_entity_poly.type
_entity_poly.pdbx_seq_one_letter_code
_entity_poly.pdbx_strand_id
1 'polypeptide(L)'
;MTEIDTIGLEEKLKQADRLDLLENALILKDLFARKLFRSQLSLVMQHAYVHILAYVCTAFNNKVKPAIMAGASIEEIDRLIYKEIIETVYANLADFSIEITTEHIKGMLFFLTGKCHLKWSQS
;
A
#
# COMPACT_ATOMS: atom_id res chain seq x y z
N MET A 1 3.90 8.78 25.48
CA MET A 1 4.46 7.68 24.69
C MET A 1 3.31 7.15 23.85
N THR A 2 3.14 7.61 22.62
CA THR A 2 2.07 7.13 21.73
C THR A 2 2.40 5.71 21.32
N GLU A 3 1.52 4.77 21.67
CA GLU A 3 1.65 3.36 21.29
C GLU A 3 1.87 3.27 19.78
N ILE A 4 3.03 2.74 19.39
CA ILE A 4 3.27 2.34 18.01
C ILE A 4 2.27 1.22 17.78
N ASP A 5 1.37 1.43 16.83
CA ASP A 5 0.32 0.51 16.41
C ASP A 5 0.95 -0.82 15.92
N THR A 6 1.30 -1.71 16.84
CA THR A 6 2.10 -2.95 16.67
C THR A 6 1.27 -4.14 16.21
N ILE A 7 -0.01 -3.96 15.90
CA ILE A 7 -0.83 -5.03 15.33
C ILE A 7 -0.37 -5.27 13.88
N GLY A 8 -0.12 -6.54 13.54
CA GLY A 8 0.42 -6.91 12.23
C GLY A 8 -0.57 -6.67 11.08
N LEU A 9 -0.11 -6.84 9.83
CA LEU A 9 -0.94 -6.72 8.62
C LEU A 9 -2.26 -7.48 8.72
N GLU A 10 -2.20 -8.72 9.21
CA GLU A 10 -3.38 -9.58 9.37
C GLU A 10 -4.43 -8.96 10.29
N GLU A 11 -4.02 -8.50 11.47
CA GLU A 11 -4.94 -7.91 12.43
C GLU A 11 -5.52 -6.57 11.93
N LYS A 12 -4.74 -5.80 11.16
CA LYS A 12 -5.26 -4.57 10.49
C LYS A 12 -6.33 -4.86 9.46
N LEU A 13 -6.12 -5.91 8.65
CA LEU A 13 -7.12 -6.35 7.69
C LEU A 13 -8.35 -6.92 8.39
N LYS A 14 -8.15 -7.68 9.48
CA LYS A 14 -9.25 -8.21 10.31
C LYS A 14 -10.10 -7.09 10.90
N GLN A 15 -9.48 -6.05 11.47
CA GLN A 15 -10.20 -4.89 12.01
C GLN A 15 -10.96 -4.09 10.94
N ALA A 16 -10.53 -4.17 9.69
CA ALA A 16 -11.16 -3.52 8.56
C ALA A 16 -12.22 -4.40 7.87
N ASP A 17 -12.50 -5.59 8.40
CA ASP A 17 -13.35 -6.60 7.76
C ASP A 17 -12.87 -6.99 6.34
N ARG A 18 -11.54 -7.02 6.16
CA ARG A 18 -10.84 -7.28 4.89
C ARG A 18 -9.97 -8.53 4.88
N LEU A 19 -10.40 -9.58 5.59
CA LEU A 19 -9.69 -10.87 5.57
C LEU A 19 -9.69 -11.53 4.18
N ASP A 20 -10.62 -11.15 3.30
CA ASP A 20 -10.62 -11.52 1.87
C ASP A 20 -9.29 -11.18 1.17
N LEU A 21 -8.60 -10.12 1.62
CA LEU A 21 -7.33 -9.68 1.06
C LEU A 21 -6.11 -10.42 1.64
N LEU A 22 -6.25 -11.14 2.75
CA LEU A 22 -5.12 -11.54 3.60
C LEU A 22 -4.06 -12.36 2.85
N GLU A 23 -4.48 -13.41 2.15
CA GLU A 23 -3.57 -14.31 1.43
C GLU A 23 -2.75 -13.53 0.39
N ASN A 24 -3.44 -12.78 -0.48
CA ASN A 24 -2.82 -11.95 -1.50
C ASN A 24 -1.93 -10.85 -0.88
N ALA A 25 -2.38 -10.25 0.22
CA ALA A 25 -1.64 -9.18 0.90
C ALA A 25 -0.31 -9.68 1.47
N LEU A 26 -0.28 -10.88 2.06
CA LEU A 26 0.94 -11.50 2.56
C LEU A 26 1.93 -11.80 1.43
N ILE A 27 1.45 -12.40 0.33
CA ILE A 27 2.27 -12.74 -0.84
C ILE A 27 2.87 -11.47 -1.46
N LEU A 28 2.03 -10.48 -1.79
CA LEU A 28 2.45 -9.27 -2.48
C LEU A 28 3.37 -8.41 -1.61
N LYS A 29 3.11 -8.34 -0.30
CA LYS A 29 4.02 -7.69 0.65
C LYS A 29 5.42 -8.31 0.60
N ASP A 30 5.51 -9.63 0.66
CA ASP A 30 6.79 -10.34 0.70
C ASP A 30 7.54 -10.23 -0.64
N LEU A 31 6.83 -10.33 -1.76
CA LEU A 31 7.39 -10.11 -3.10
C LEU A 31 8.00 -8.71 -3.23
N PHE A 32 7.31 -7.67 -2.77
CA PHE A 32 7.86 -6.32 -2.77
C PHE A 32 9.05 -6.18 -1.81
N ALA A 33 8.98 -6.73 -0.60
CA ALA A 33 10.10 -6.69 0.35
C ALA A 33 11.37 -7.32 -0.23
N ARG A 34 11.25 -8.46 -0.90
CA ARG A 34 12.36 -9.12 -1.61
C ARG A 34 12.88 -8.27 -2.76
N LYS A 35 12.00 -7.63 -3.55
CA LYS A 35 12.40 -6.75 -4.65
C LYS A 35 13.15 -5.51 -4.14
N LEU A 36 12.66 -4.90 -3.06
CA LEU A 36 13.32 -3.77 -2.38
C LEU A 36 14.72 -4.16 -1.92
N PHE A 37 14.86 -5.30 -1.24
CA PHE A 37 16.15 -5.81 -0.80
C PHE A 37 17.13 -6.04 -1.97
N ARG A 38 16.67 -6.67 -3.06
CA ARG A 38 17.50 -6.89 -4.26
C ARG A 38 17.97 -5.59 -4.92
N SER A 39 17.20 -4.51 -4.77
CA SER A 39 17.51 -3.20 -5.35
C SER A 39 18.39 -2.30 -4.47
N GLN A 40 18.81 -2.76 -3.28
CA GLN A 40 19.49 -1.93 -2.27
C GLN A 40 20.83 -1.32 -2.72
N LEU A 41 21.41 -1.78 -3.84
CA LEU A 41 22.64 -1.24 -4.41
C LEU A 41 22.40 -0.27 -5.56
N SER A 42 21.14 -0.10 -6.01
CA SER A 42 20.76 0.86 -7.06
C SER A 42 20.11 2.08 -6.42
N LEU A 43 20.81 3.21 -6.43
CA LEU A 43 20.27 4.48 -5.92
C LEU A 43 19.04 4.93 -6.71
N VAL A 44 19.05 4.77 -8.03
CA VAL A 44 17.92 5.13 -8.90
C VAL A 44 16.66 4.37 -8.49
N MET A 45 16.76 3.05 -8.27
CA MET A 45 15.61 2.25 -7.84
C MET A 45 15.16 2.60 -6.42
N GLN A 46 16.10 2.86 -5.51
CA GLN A 46 15.76 3.29 -4.15
C GLN A 46 14.99 4.61 -4.16
N HIS A 47 15.44 5.60 -4.93
CA HIS A 47 14.73 6.87 -5.07
C HIS A 47 13.33 6.68 -5.68
N ALA A 48 13.21 5.87 -6.73
CA ALA A 48 11.91 5.54 -7.32
C ALA A 48 10.97 4.90 -6.29
N TYR A 49 11.42 3.89 -5.55
CA TYR A 49 10.60 3.23 -4.53
C TYR A 49 10.22 4.16 -3.38
N VAL A 50 11.14 5.02 -2.90
CA VAL A 50 10.82 6.01 -1.87
C VAL A 50 9.72 6.96 -2.35
N HIS A 51 9.81 7.44 -3.59
CA HIS A 51 8.77 8.32 -4.15
C HIS A 51 7.42 7.62 -4.29
N ILE A 52 7.40 6.37 -4.76
CA ILE A 52 6.14 5.63 -4.91
C ILE A 52 5.54 5.30 -3.55
N LEU A 53 6.36 4.83 -2.59
CA LEU A 53 5.89 4.55 -1.22
C LEU A 53 5.34 5.81 -0.55
N ALA A 54 6.00 6.95 -0.74
CA ALA A 54 5.50 8.23 -0.25
C ALA A 54 4.14 8.58 -0.87
N TYR A 55 4.01 8.45 -2.18
CA TYR A 55 2.73 8.69 -2.88
C TYR A 55 1.63 7.76 -2.37
N VAL A 56 1.88 6.44 -2.31
CA VAL A 56 0.91 5.45 -1.82
C VAL A 56 0.45 5.80 -0.40
N CYS A 57 1.39 6.17 0.48
CA CYS A 57 1.08 6.59 1.84
C CYS A 57 0.20 7.84 1.88
N THR A 58 0.56 8.86 1.11
CA THR A 58 -0.19 10.13 1.04
C THR A 58 -1.59 9.92 0.45
N ALA A 59 -1.69 9.22 -0.68
CA ALA A 59 -2.96 8.95 -1.34
C ALA A 59 -3.90 8.12 -0.46
N PHE A 60 -3.37 7.09 0.23
CA PHE A 60 -4.15 6.32 1.19
C PHE A 60 -4.69 7.20 2.31
N ASN A 61 -3.83 8.00 2.97
CA ASN A 61 -4.24 8.81 4.10
C ASN A 61 -5.20 9.96 3.72
N ASN A 62 -5.11 10.48 2.50
CA ASN A 62 -5.93 11.60 2.05
C ASN A 62 -7.23 11.19 1.36
N LYS A 63 -7.29 9.97 0.80
CA LYS A 63 -8.44 9.51 0.00
C LYS A 63 -9.10 8.30 0.63
N VAL A 64 -8.34 7.23 0.85
CA VAL A 64 -8.87 5.93 1.29
C VAL A 64 -9.28 5.96 2.75
N LYS A 65 -8.39 6.42 3.65
CA LYS A 65 -8.68 6.47 5.09
C LYS A 65 -9.93 7.30 5.41
N PRO A 66 -10.13 8.53 4.86
CA PRO A 66 -11.36 9.28 5.09
C PRO A 66 -12.62 8.55 4.61
N ALA A 67 -12.56 7.85 3.47
CA ALA A 67 -13.70 7.06 2.98
C ALA A 67 -14.04 5.90 3.92
N ILE A 68 -13.03 5.20 4.45
CA ILE A 68 -13.22 4.17 5.47
C ILE A 68 -13.87 4.77 6.72
N MET A 69 -13.38 5.92 7.19
CA MET A 69 -13.94 6.60 8.36
C MET A 69 -15.38 7.08 8.14
N ALA A 70 -15.75 7.39 6.90
CA ALA A 70 -17.11 7.75 6.50
C ALA A 70 -18.04 6.54 6.32
N GLY A 71 -17.55 5.31 6.48
CA GLY A 71 -18.34 4.09 6.33
C GLY A 71 -18.66 3.73 4.88
N ALA A 72 -17.80 4.11 3.93
CA ALA A 72 -17.93 3.72 2.52
C ALA A 72 -17.93 2.19 2.36
N SER A 73 -18.60 1.70 1.32
CA SER A 73 -18.69 0.25 1.06
C SER A 73 -17.33 -0.34 0.67
N ILE A 74 -17.16 -1.65 0.83
CA ILE A 74 -15.93 -2.35 0.43
C ILE A 74 -15.63 -2.10 -1.05
N GLU A 75 -16.65 -2.12 -1.92
CA GLU A 75 -16.49 -1.88 -3.34
C GLU A 75 -16.10 -0.42 -3.65
N GLU A 76 -16.58 0.55 -2.87
CA GLU A 76 -16.17 1.94 -2.97
C GLU A 76 -14.70 2.12 -2.59
N ILE A 77 -14.28 1.50 -1.49
CA ILE A 77 -12.89 1.49 -1.03
C ILE A 77 -11.98 0.84 -2.08
N ASP A 78 -12.37 -0.30 -2.64
CA ASP A 78 -11.57 -1.00 -3.65
C ASP A 78 -11.45 -0.19 -4.94
N ARG A 79 -12.53 0.46 -5.38
CA ARG A 79 -12.49 1.40 -6.52
C ARG A 79 -11.56 2.58 -6.24
N LEU A 80 -11.60 3.12 -5.02
CA LEU A 80 -10.78 4.26 -4.64
C LEU A 80 -9.30 3.90 -4.55
N ILE A 81 -8.95 2.74 -3.97
CA ILE A 81 -7.59 2.21 -3.97
C ILE A 81 -7.11 2.01 -5.41
N TYR A 82 -7.94 1.40 -6.27
CA TYR A 82 -7.55 1.17 -7.65
C TYR A 82 -7.26 2.48 -8.39
N LYS A 83 -8.21 3.43 -8.39
CA LYS A 83 -8.09 4.68 -9.16
C LYS A 83 -7.03 5.63 -8.60
N GLU A 84 -7.12 5.94 -7.31
CA GLU A 84 -6.30 7.00 -6.69
C GLU A 84 -4.87 6.54 -6.40
N ILE A 85 -4.65 5.24 -6.25
CA ILE A 85 -3.34 4.67 -5.91
C ILE A 85 -2.78 3.87 -7.07
N ILE A 86 -3.40 2.75 -7.43
CA ILE A 86 -2.78 1.77 -8.34
C ILE A 86 -2.65 2.33 -9.76
N GLU A 87 -3.76 2.78 -10.33
CA GLU A 87 -3.85 3.33 -11.67
C GLU A 87 -3.05 4.63 -11.78
N THR A 88 -3.20 5.53 -10.81
CA THR A 88 -2.44 6.80 -10.80
C THR A 88 -0.93 6.58 -10.72
N VAL A 89 -0.43 5.70 -9.85
CA VAL A 89 1.01 5.39 -9.79
C VAL A 89 1.46 4.75 -11.10
N TYR A 90 0.70 3.79 -11.64
CA TYR A 90 1.07 3.10 -12.87
C TYR A 90 1.13 4.06 -14.07
N ALA A 91 0.14 4.94 -14.22
CA ALA A 91 0.11 5.95 -15.27
C ALA A 91 1.29 6.92 -15.19
N ASN A 92 1.66 7.36 -13.99
CA ASN A 92 2.85 8.20 -13.78
C ASN A 92 4.17 7.49 -14.04
N LEU A 93 4.18 6.16 -14.12
CA LEU A 93 5.38 5.35 -14.41
C LEU A 93 5.43 4.85 -15.85
N ALA A 94 4.35 4.96 -16.62
CA ALA A 94 4.22 4.40 -17.96
C ALA A 94 5.31 4.91 -18.94
N ASP A 95 5.75 6.16 -18.76
CA ASP A 95 6.79 6.78 -19.58
C ASP A 95 8.21 6.49 -19.10
N PHE A 96 8.36 5.87 -17.93
CA PHE A 96 9.66 5.54 -17.36
C PHE A 96 10.05 4.11 -17.74
N SER A 97 11.33 3.88 -18.06
CA SER A 97 11.89 2.55 -18.33
C SER A 97 12.02 1.67 -17.07
N ILE A 98 11.11 1.82 -16.11
CA ILE A 98 11.11 1.16 -14.82
C ILE A 98 10.06 0.06 -14.84
N GLU A 99 10.47 -1.19 -14.66
CA GLU A 99 9.59 -2.36 -14.64
C GLU A 99 8.81 -2.47 -13.30
N ILE A 100 7.85 -1.58 -13.11
CA ILE A 100 6.90 -1.59 -12.00
C ILE A 100 5.49 -1.89 -12.53
N THR A 101 4.99 -3.06 -12.17
CA THR A 101 3.62 -3.50 -12.48
C THR A 101 2.64 -3.08 -11.38
N THR A 102 1.34 -3.16 -11.68
CA THR A 102 0.26 -2.91 -10.70
C THR A 102 0.35 -3.83 -9.47
N GLU A 103 0.84 -5.06 -9.63
CA GLU A 103 1.07 -5.98 -8.50
C GLU A 103 2.18 -5.50 -7.57
N HIS A 104 3.25 -4.88 -8.10
CA HIS A 104 4.28 -4.27 -7.27
C HIS A 104 3.70 -3.11 -6.45
N ILE A 105 2.83 -2.30 -7.04
CA ILE A 105 2.17 -1.17 -6.36
C ILE A 105 1.22 -1.68 -5.26
N LYS A 106 0.46 -2.76 -5.52
CA LYS A 106 -0.33 -3.44 -4.49
C LYS A 106 0.57 -4.00 -3.36
N GLY A 107 1.71 -4.59 -3.71
CA GLY A 107 2.70 -5.04 -2.72
C GLY A 107 3.26 -3.91 -1.86
N MET A 108 3.52 -2.75 -2.44
CA MET A 108 3.92 -1.54 -1.71
C MET A 108 2.83 -1.07 -0.73
N LEU A 109 1.56 -1.09 -1.13
CA LEU A 109 0.43 -0.79 -0.26
C LEU A 109 0.41 -1.71 0.97
N PHE A 110 0.46 -3.03 0.76
CA PHE A 110 0.44 -3.99 1.88
C PHE A 110 1.72 -3.97 2.72
N PHE A 111 2.85 -3.63 2.11
CA PHE A 111 4.10 -3.38 2.82
C PHE A 111 3.99 -2.22 3.80
N LEU A 112 3.39 -1.10 3.36
CA LEU A 112 3.14 0.05 4.24
C LEU A 112 2.11 -0.26 5.33
N THR A 113 1.06 -1.02 5.03
CA THR A 113 0.10 -1.52 6.03
C THR A 113 0.82 -2.34 7.10
N GLY A 114 1.66 -3.30 6.70
CA GLY A 114 2.42 -4.15 7.61
C GLY A 114 3.52 -3.43 8.40
N LYS A 115 4.00 -2.28 7.93
CA LYS A 115 4.98 -1.41 8.61
C LYS A 115 4.33 -0.30 9.45
N CYS A 116 3.01 -0.33 9.58
CA CYS A 116 2.23 0.59 10.41
C CYS A 116 2.12 2.02 9.90
N HIS A 117 2.35 2.22 8.61
CA HIS A 117 2.16 3.52 7.96
C HIS A 117 0.70 3.75 7.53
N LEU A 118 -0.07 2.68 7.29
CA LEU A 118 -1.47 2.74 6.86
C LEU A 118 -2.38 2.20 7.96
N LYS A 119 -3.31 3.06 8.41
CA LYS A 119 -4.34 2.71 9.40
C LYS A 119 -5.65 2.42 8.67
N TRP A 120 -6.12 1.18 8.77
CA TRP A 120 -7.35 0.71 8.13
C TRP A 120 -8.58 0.74 9.05
N SER A 121 -8.38 1.11 10.31
CA SER A 121 -9.42 1.25 11.34
C SER A 121 -9.41 2.65 11.94
N GLN A 122 -10.46 2.99 12.71
CA GLN A 122 -10.59 4.28 13.38
C GLN A 122 -9.65 4.48 14.59
N SER A 123 -8.84 3.47 14.93
CA SER A 123 -7.95 3.42 16.10
C SER A 123 -6.65 4.22 15.94
#